data_AF-A0AAJ2N5H0-F1
#
_entry.id   AF-A0AAJ2N5H0-F1
#
_cell.length_a   1.000
_cell.length_b   1.000
_cell.length_c   1.000
_cell.angle_alpha   90.00
_cell.angle_beta   90.00
_cell.angle_gamma   90.00
#
_symmetry.space_group_name_H-M   'P 1'
#
loop_
_entity.id
_entity.type
_entity.pdbx_description
1 polymer ?
#
loop_
_entity_poly.entity_id
_entity_poly.type
_entity_poly.pdbx_seq_one_letter_code
_entity_poly.pdbx_strand_id
1 'polypeptide(L)' 'MVTGNLRAKNIAVGGQEIYVSGNLMIEEILCGSYNHGESIVQGDLTVKRVQTKMETT' A
#
# COMPACT_ATOMS: atom_id res chain seq x y z
N MET A 1 -3.14 10.48 -1.17
CA MET A 1 -3.95 10.65 0.05
C MET A 1 -5.39 10.28 -0.23
N VAL A 2 -6.00 9.42 0.59
CA VAL A 2 -7.41 9.03 0.53
C VAL A 2 -8.05 9.33 1.88
N THR A 3 -9.06 10.21 1.92
CA THR A 3 -9.75 10.67 3.15
C THR A 3 -10.97 9.81 3.51
N GLY A 4 -10.98 8.55 3.08
CA GLY A 4 -12.07 7.60 3.29
C GLY A 4 -11.60 6.17 3.05
N ASN A 5 -12.51 5.28 2.68
CA ASN A 5 -12.16 3.88 2.40
C ASN A 5 -11.54 3.72 1.00
N LEU A 6 -10.52 2.88 0.89
CA LEU A 6 -9.91 2.49 -0.39
C LEU A 6 -10.14 0.99 -0.62
N ARG A 7 -10.82 0.67 -1.73
CA ARG A 7 -10.96 -0.71 -2.20
C ARG A 7 -10.37 -0.82 -3.60
N ALA A 8 -9.41 -1.73 -3.77
CA ALA A 8 -8.81 -2.00 -5.07
C ALA A 8 -8.53 -3.49 -5.22
N LYS A 9 -8.43 -3.97 -6.46
CA LYS A 9 -8.01 -5.35 -6.71
C LYS A 9 -6.50 -5.48 -6.48
N ASN A 10 -5.72 -4.62 -7.15
CA ASN A 10 -4.27 -4.61 -7.09
C ASN A 10 -3.79 -3.16 -6.86
N ILE A 11 -2.76 -2.99 -6.03
CA ILE A 11 -2.04 -1.73 -5.87
C ILE A 11 -0.56 -1.98 -6.20
N ALA A 12 0.07 -1.05 -6.91
CA ALA A 12 1.52 -1.01 -7.06
C ALA A 12 2.04 0.34 -6.55
N VAL A 13 3.04 0.29 -5.67
CA VAL A 13 3.72 1.48 -5.15
C VAL A 13 5.22 1.31 -5.25
N GLY A 14 5.90 2.37 -5.68
CA GLY A 14 7.36 2.38 -5.93
C GLY A 14 8.14 3.19 -4.91
N GLY A 15 7.76 3.18 -3.63
CA GLY A 15 8.39 3.97 -2.56
C GLY A 15 7.65 5.24 -2.14
N GLN A 16 6.53 5.56 -2.78
CA GLN A 16 5.70 6.71 -2.36
C GLN A 16 4.84 6.34 -1.14
N GLU A 17 4.64 7.29 -0.24
CA GLU A 17 3.75 7.10 0.89
C GLU A 17 2.29 6.98 0.44
N ILE A 18 1.59 5.99 1.00
CA ILE A 18 0.14 5.86 0.87
C ILE A 18 -0.48 6.20 2.21
N TYR A 19 -1.44 7.13 2.17
CA TYR A 19 -2.25 7.47 3.33
C TYR A 19 -3.73 7.19 3.04
N VAL A 20 -4.35 6.39 3.91
CA VAL A 20 -5.79 6.08 3.90
C VAL A 20 -6.36 6.34 5.30
N SER A 21 -7.28 7.29 5.43
CA SER A 21 -7.90 7.61 6.73
C SER A 21 -9.02 6.65 7.14
N GLY A 22 -9.50 5.82 6.21
CA GLY A 22 -10.47 4.76 6.47
C GLY A 22 -9.87 3.36 6.27
N ASN A 23 -10.71 2.42 5.87
CA ASN A 23 -10.31 1.03 5.65
C ASN A 23 -9.63 0.84 4.29
N LEU A 24 -8.57 0.03 4.27
CA LEU A 24 -7.88 -0.40 3.06
C LEU A 24 -8.15 -1.88 2.79
N MET A 25 -8.88 -2.17 1.72
CA MET A 25 -9.20 -3.54 1.29
C MET A 25 -8.63 -3.82 -0.10
N ILE A 26 -7.64 -4.70 -0.16
CA ILE A 26 -6.95 -5.04 -1.39
C ILE A 26 -6.68 -6.53 -1.53
N GLU A 27 -6.67 -7.05 -2.76
CA GLU A 27 -6.28 -8.44 -2.99
C GLU A 27 -4.77 -8.57 -3.01
N GLU A 28 -4.09 -7.65 -3.69
CA GLU A 28 -2.64 -7.70 -3.84
C GLU A 28 -2.00 -6.32 -3.82
N ILE A 29 -0.86 -6.21 -3.14
CA ILE A 29 0.03 -5.06 -3.25
C ILE A 29 1.42 -5.49 -3.70
N LEU A 30 1.94 -4.79 -4.72
CA LEU A 30 3.35 -4.77 -5.06
C LEU A 30 3.97 -3.51 -4.44
N CYS A 31 4.85 -3.70 -3.46
CA CYS A 31 5.60 -2.64 -2.82
C CYS A 31 7.05 -2.69 -3.29
N GLY A 32 7.44 -1.76 -4.15
CA GLY A 32 8.83 -1.47 -4.44
C GLY A 32 9.50 -0.96 -3.17
N SER A 33 10.51 -1.69 -2.70
CA SER A 33 11.31 -1.27 -1.56
C SER A 33 12.31 -0.21 -2.01
N TYR A 34 11.87 1.04 -2.05
CA TYR A 34 12.74 2.20 -2.04
C TYR A 34 12.94 2.63 -0.58
N ASN A 35 14.16 3.02 -0.21
CA ASN A 35 14.62 3.28 1.16
C ASN A 35 13.93 4.46 1.89
N HIS A 36 12.89 5.04 1.30
CA HIS A 36 12.09 6.12 1.87
C HIS A 36 10.63 5.89 1.48
N GLY A 37 9.76 5.64 2.46
CA GLY A 37 8.30 5.57 2.28
C GLY A 37 7.60 4.79 3.41
N GLU A 38 6.62 5.42 4.05
CA GLU A 38 5.69 4.79 5.01
C GLU A 38 4.30 4.59 4.37
N SER A 39 3.59 3.50 4.72
CA SER A 39 2.18 3.31 4.37
C SER A 39 1.34 3.35 5.63
N ILE A 40 0.49 4.37 5.74
CA ILE A 40 -0.31 4.65 6.94
C ILE A 40 -1.79 4.39 6.61
N VAL A 41 -2.39 3.47 7.35
CA VAL A 41 -3.83 3.17 7.33
C VAL A 41 -4.38 3.42 8.73
N GLN A 42 -5.34 4.35 8.87
CA GLN A 42 -5.94 4.66 10.17
C GLN A 42 -7.08 3.70 10.56
N GLY A 43 -7.71 3.05 9.57
CA GLY A 43 -8.69 1.99 9.78
C GLY A 43 -8.09 0.60 9.65
N ASP A 44 -8.93 -0.38 9.29
CA ASP A 44 -8.50 -1.76 9.10
C ASP A 44 -7.77 -1.95 7.77
N LEU A 45 -6.67 -2.70 7.80
CA LEU A 45 -5.96 -3.19 6.62
C LEU A 45 -6.30 -4.67 6.38
N THR A 46 -6.96 -4.96 5.26
CA THR A 46 -7.14 -6.33 4.76
C THR A 46 -6.39 -6.49 3.45
N VAL A 47 -5.40 -7.39 3.44
CA VAL A 47 -4.63 -7.73 2.25
C VAL A 47 -4.53 -9.25 2.12
N LYS A 48 -4.78 -9.79 0.93
CA LYS A 48 -4.59 -11.24 0.69
C LYS A 48 -3.13 -11.57 0.41
N ARG A 49 -2.41 -10.67 -0.27
CA ARG A 49 -1.03 -10.92 -0.67
C ARG A 49 -0.19 -9.65 -0.75
N VAL A 50 1.00 -9.71 -0.15
CA VAL A 50 2.01 -8.65 -0.20
C VAL A 50 3.20 -9.17 -0.98
N GLN A 51 3.63 -8.44 -2.01
CA GLN A 51 4.87 -8.68 -2.73
C GLN A 51 5.81 -7.51 -2.53
N THR A 52 7.01 -7.76 -2.02
CA THR A 52 8.07 -6.76 -1.97
C THR A 52 9.04 -7.02 -3.10
N LYS A 53 9.37 -5.98 -3.87
CA LYS A 53 10.42 -6.03 -4.88
C LYS A 53 11.56 -5.12 -4.45
N MET A 54 12.71 -5.71 -4.13
CA MET A 54 13.94 -4.95 -3.94
C MET A 54 14.44 -4.48 -5.31
N GLU A 55 14.54 -3.18 -5.52
CA GLU A 55 15.22 -2.61 -6.69
C GLU A 55 16.71 -2.47 -6.33
N THR A 56 17.51 -3.49 -6.65
CA THR A 56 18.97 -3.38 -6.63
C THR A 56 19.40 -2.49 -7.79
N THR A 57 20.03 -1.35 -7.48
CA THR A 57 20.79 -0.52 -8.44
C THR A 57 22.06 -1.24 -8.85
#